data_AF-A0A7X1ZUT9-F1
#
_entry.id   AF-A0A7X1ZUT9-F1
#
_cell.length_a   1.000
_cell.length_b   1.000
_cell.length_c   1.000
_cell.angle_alpha   90.00
_cell.angle_beta   90.00
_cell.angle_gamma   90.00
#
_symmetry.space_group_name_H-M   'P 1'
#
loop_
_entity.id
_entity.type
_entity.pdbx_description
1 polymer ?
#
loop_
_entity_poly.entity_id
_entity_poly.type
_entity_poly.pdbx_seq_one_letter_code
_entity_poly.pdbx_strand_id
1 'polypeptide(L)'
;MNRFVSSVRAAFVFLLLAGCGDDLPDLDFRQEMVDFVIEISDYAESEDSTSLIFPQNNPDLWSEDGYLDAVDGIGQEELYYGYDGDGVATPPEVTSEWKEQLGHFRDAGKLVLTVDYPFDDPETPSFTPQIRSKIDSAYSRSQTQGFVSYCAVRELISITVNPGHEPEPNMEPITSLDRP
;
A
#
# COMPACT_ATOMS: atom_id res chain seq x y z
N MET A 1 53.70 -2.78 22.31
CA MET A 1 52.35 -3.36 22.21
C MET A 1 51.34 -2.24 22.39
N ASN A 2 50.80 -1.76 21.27
CA ASN A 2 49.78 -0.71 21.20
C ASN A 2 48.46 -1.21 21.78
N ARG A 3 47.83 -0.42 22.65
CA ARG A 3 46.37 -0.39 22.75
C ARG A 3 45.94 1.07 22.67
N PHE A 4 45.75 1.52 21.44
CA PHE A 4 44.99 2.73 21.11
C PHE A 4 43.57 2.48 21.62
N VAL A 5 43.14 3.24 22.62
CA VAL A 5 41.72 3.34 22.99
C VAL A 5 41.14 4.34 22.00
N SER A 6 40.51 3.84 20.95
CA SER A 6 39.75 4.68 20.03
C SER A 6 38.44 5.03 20.71
N SER A 7 38.28 6.30 21.09
CA SER A 7 37.04 6.87 21.57
C SER A 7 35.93 6.66 20.53
N VAL A 8 34.97 5.80 20.83
CA VAL A 8 33.69 5.78 20.13
C VAL A 8 32.98 7.08 20.48
N ARG A 9 33.01 8.06 19.57
CA ARG A 9 32.11 9.21 19.64
C ARG A 9 30.74 8.73 19.16
N ALA A 10 29.92 8.28 20.09
CA ALA A 10 28.49 8.12 19.85
C ALA A 10 27.92 9.53 19.59
N ALA A 11 27.65 9.84 18.32
CA ALA A 11 26.85 11.00 17.96
C ALA A 11 25.39 10.64 18.23
N PHE A 12 24.92 10.90 19.45
CA PHE A 12 23.50 10.95 19.74
C PHE A 12 22.94 12.23 19.11
N VAL A 13 22.31 12.11 17.94
CA VAL A 13 21.45 13.16 17.41
C VAL A 13 20.16 13.10 18.23
N PHE A 14 20.07 13.99 19.21
CA PHE A 14 18.85 14.21 19.98
C PHE A 14 17.95 15.11 19.14
N LEU A 15 17.01 14.52 18.40
CA LEU A 15 15.95 15.27 17.74
C LEU A 15 15.03 15.81 18.84
N LEU A 16 15.25 17.06 19.25
CA LEU A 16 14.37 17.77 20.17
C LEU A 16 13.05 18.05 19.45
N LEU A 17 12.06 17.18 19.65
CA LEU A 17 10.66 17.50 19.36
C LEU A 17 10.20 18.56 20.37
N ALA A 18 10.37 19.83 20.02
CA ALA A 18 9.75 20.93 20.72
C ALA A 18 8.25 20.93 20.36
N GLY A 19 7.49 20.07 21.05
CA GLY A 19 6.03 20.18 21.09
C GLY A 19 5.63 21.36 21.98
N CYS A 20 5.31 22.50 21.36
CA CYS A 20 4.22 23.44 21.70
C CYS A 20 4.48 24.81 21.05
N GLY A 21 3.62 25.17 20.10
CA GLY A 21 3.46 26.50 19.53
C GLY A 21 2.49 26.43 18.35
N ASP A 22 1.37 27.16 18.41
CA ASP A 22 0.31 27.19 17.37
C ASP A 22 0.74 27.92 16.07
N ASP A 23 2.03 27.90 15.74
CA ASP A 23 2.59 28.46 14.51
C ASP A 23 3.33 27.33 13.78
N LEU A 24 2.57 26.40 13.19
CA LEU A 24 3.16 25.59 12.12
C LEU A 24 3.54 26.57 10.99
N PRO A 25 4.74 26.45 10.39
CA PRO A 25 5.09 27.24 9.22
C PRO A 25 4.00 27.06 8.15
N ASP A 26 3.83 28.06 7.27
CA ASP A 26 3.01 27.93 6.07
C ASP A 26 3.64 26.86 5.18
N LEU A 27 3.23 25.62 5.43
CA LEU A 27 3.84 24.40 4.95
C LEU A 27 2.81 23.64 4.15
N ASP A 28 3.18 23.28 2.94
CA ASP A 28 2.38 22.37 2.13
C ASP A 28 2.60 20.95 2.63
N PHE A 29 1.83 20.53 3.63
CA PHE A 29 1.95 19.18 4.21
C PHE A 29 1.79 18.07 3.18
N ARG A 30 1.08 18.34 2.08
CA ARG A 30 0.85 17.37 1.02
C ARG A 30 2.12 17.21 0.19
N GLN A 31 2.72 18.31 -0.25
CA GLN A 31 4.01 18.27 -0.95
C GLN A 31 5.14 17.74 -0.04
N GLU A 32 5.16 18.07 1.25
CA GLU A 32 6.18 17.54 2.17
C GLU A 32 6.10 16.01 2.34
N MET A 33 4.88 15.43 2.29
CA MET A 33 4.72 13.98 2.28
C MET A 33 5.26 13.38 0.96
N VAL A 34 5.03 14.05 -0.17
CA VAL A 34 5.54 13.63 -1.48
C VAL A 34 7.06 13.67 -1.49
N ASP A 35 7.65 14.77 -1.04
CA ASP A 35 9.10 14.94 -0.93
C ASP A 35 9.71 13.87 -0.01
N PHE A 36 9.04 13.53 1.09
CA PHE A 36 9.49 12.45 1.95
C PHE A 36 9.45 11.06 1.26
N VAL A 37 8.43 10.77 0.44
CA VAL A 37 8.39 9.54 -0.36
C VAL A 37 9.50 9.52 -1.41
N ILE A 38 9.77 10.65 -2.06
CA ILE A 38 10.90 10.79 -3.00
C ILE A 38 12.22 10.49 -2.29
N GLU A 39 12.46 11.04 -1.11
CA GLU A 39 13.67 10.75 -0.32
C GLU A 39 13.81 9.27 0.07
N ILE A 40 12.69 8.60 0.41
CA ILE A 40 12.68 7.15 0.67
C ILE A 40 13.04 6.37 -0.59
N SER A 41 12.48 6.76 -1.75
CA SER A 41 12.76 6.12 -3.04
C SER A 41 14.24 6.25 -3.41
N ASP A 42 14.77 7.47 -3.36
CA ASP A 42 16.18 7.75 -3.65
C ASP A 42 17.11 6.95 -2.72
N TYR A 43 16.75 6.87 -1.43
CA TYR A 43 17.52 6.09 -0.47
C TYR A 43 17.48 4.59 -0.80
N ALA A 44 16.30 4.02 -1.06
CA ALA A 44 16.15 2.62 -1.41
C ALA A 44 16.91 2.25 -2.68
N GLU A 45 16.85 3.07 -3.73
CA GLU A 45 17.61 2.86 -4.98
C GLU A 45 19.12 2.90 -4.73
N SER A 46 19.58 3.79 -3.84
CA SER A 46 21.00 3.91 -3.50
C SER A 46 21.56 2.69 -2.76
N GLU A 47 20.72 1.98 -2.00
CA GLU A 47 21.08 0.76 -1.28
C GLU A 47 20.91 -0.50 -2.15
N ASP A 48 19.83 -0.57 -2.94
CA ASP A 48 19.53 -1.63 -3.90
C ASP A 48 18.61 -1.12 -5.01
N SER A 49 19.17 -1.00 -6.22
CA SER A 49 18.45 -0.54 -7.43
C SER A 49 17.29 -1.44 -7.89
N THR A 50 17.05 -2.57 -7.21
CA THR A 50 15.91 -3.47 -7.46
C THR A 50 14.79 -3.35 -6.42
N SER A 51 14.96 -2.48 -5.42
CA SER A 51 13.92 -2.17 -4.44
C SER A 51 12.71 -1.55 -5.11
N LEU A 52 11.51 -1.91 -4.65
CA LEU A 52 10.26 -1.36 -5.16
C LEU A 52 9.54 -0.56 -4.08
N ILE A 53 8.98 0.58 -4.47
CA ILE A 53 8.28 1.50 -3.57
C ILE A 53 6.77 1.44 -3.78
N PHE A 54 6.06 1.01 -2.74
CA PHE A 54 4.60 0.90 -2.70
C PHE A 54 4.05 1.61 -1.46
N PRO A 55 3.66 2.90 -1.55
CA PRO A 55 2.83 3.53 -0.53
C PRO A 55 1.47 2.82 -0.38
N GLN A 56 0.86 2.96 0.79
CA GLN A 56 -0.45 2.39 1.11
C GLN A 56 -1.46 3.52 1.35
N ASN A 57 -2.60 3.48 0.64
CA ASN A 57 -3.71 4.44 0.66
C ASN A 57 -3.32 5.85 0.15
N ASN A 58 -4.22 6.84 0.37
CA ASN A 58 -4.12 8.22 -0.15
C ASN A 58 -3.80 8.28 -1.65
N PRO A 59 -4.58 7.59 -2.50
CA PRO A 59 -4.29 7.53 -3.92
C PRO A 59 -4.40 8.91 -4.58
N ASP A 60 -5.09 9.87 -3.98
CA ASP A 60 -5.17 11.24 -4.46
C ASP A 60 -3.79 11.92 -4.64
N LEU A 61 -2.74 11.49 -3.92
CA LEU A 61 -1.37 12.02 -4.09
C LEU A 61 -0.79 11.84 -5.51
N TRP A 62 -1.44 11.07 -6.38
CA TRP A 62 -1.09 10.98 -7.81
C TRP A 62 -0.97 12.35 -8.49
N SER A 63 -1.71 13.36 -7.99
CA SER A 63 -1.76 14.71 -8.57
C SER A 63 -0.54 15.57 -8.25
N GLU A 64 0.28 15.17 -7.29
CA GLU A 64 1.41 15.97 -6.83
C GLU A 64 2.65 15.73 -7.68
N ASP A 65 3.42 16.81 -7.86
CA ASP A 65 4.59 16.81 -8.72
C ASP A 65 5.64 15.82 -8.18
N GLY A 66 6.08 14.90 -9.06
CA GLY A 66 7.10 13.90 -8.76
C GLY A 66 6.60 12.63 -8.05
N TYR A 67 5.37 12.60 -7.54
CA TYR A 67 4.90 11.45 -6.75
C TYR A 67 4.84 10.15 -7.56
N LEU A 68 4.25 10.19 -8.76
CA LEU A 68 4.17 9.01 -9.63
C LEU A 68 5.56 8.55 -10.11
N ASP A 69 6.54 9.42 -10.24
CA ASP A 69 7.89 9.03 -10.66
C ASP A 69 8.64 8.28 -9.54
N ALA A 70 8.36 8.61 -8.28
CA ALA A 70 9.02 8.05 -7.10
C ALA A 70 8.48 6.70 -6.61
N VAL A 71 7.42 6.16 -7.24
CA VAL A 71 6.78 4.93 -6.79
C VAL A 71 6.66 3.92 -7.92
N ASP A 72 6.74 2.63 -7.60
CA ASP A 72 6.52 1.54 -8.55
C ASP A 72 5.06 1.09 -8.61
N GLY A 73 4.29 1.47 -7.59
CA GLY A 73 2.90 1.13 -7.46
C GLY A 73 2.25 1.74 -6.22
N ILE A 74 1.06 1.26 -5.92
CA ILE A 74 0.28 1.69 -4.75
C ILE A 74 -0.50 0.49 -4.20
N GLY A 75 -0.56 0.38 -2.88
CA GLY A 75 -1.53 -0.44 -2.18
C GLY A 75 -2.75 0.38 -1.79
N GLN A 76 -3.95 -0.13 -2.01
CA GLN A 76 -5.21 0.45 -1.53
C GLN A 76 -5.97 -0.57 -0.69
N GLU A 77 -6.32 -0.20 0.53
CA GLU A 77 -7.23 -0.98 1.34
C GLU A 77 -8.68 -0.59 1.06
N GLU A 78 -9.59 -1.55 1.23
CA GLU A 78 -11.02 -1.30 1.38
C GLU A 78 -11.69 -0.69 0.15
N LEU A 79 -11.17 -0.95 -1.06
CA LEU A 79 -11.73 -0.39 -2.29
C LEU A 79 -13.21 -0.80 -2.47
N TYR A 80 -13.57 -2.02 -2.09
CA TYR A 80 -14.91 -2.59 -2.25
C TYR A 80 -15.52 -3.12 -0.95
N TYR A 81 -14.73 -3.61 0.00
CA TYR A 81 -15.21 -4.09 1.29
C TYR A 81 -14.23 -3.76 2.43
N GLY A 82 -14.76 -3.26 3.55
CA GLY A 82 -14.00 -3.04 4.78
C GLY A 82 -13.95 -1.61 5.29
N TYR A 83 -14.34 -0.61 4.49
CA TYR A 83 -14.12 0.82 4.82
C TYR A 83 -14.84 1.27 6.10
N ASP A 84 -16.16 1.05 6.16
CA ASP A 84 -16.97 1.35 7.36
C ASP A 84 -16.97 0.19 8.38
N GLY A 85 -16.27 -0.90 8.08
CA GLY A 85 -16.19 -2.11 8.88
C GLY A 85 -16.04 -3.39 8.06
N ASP A 86 -15.49 -4.43 8.67
CA ASP A 86 -15.26 -5.72 8.02
C ASP A 86 -16.57 -6.35 7.52
N GLY A 87 -16.50 -6.93 6.32
CA GLY A 87 -17.65 -7.48 5.62
C GLY A 87 -18.62 -6.45 5.04
N VAL A 88 -18.49 -5.17 5.38
CA VAL A 88 -19.35 -4.10 4.87
C VAL A 88 -18.84 -3.63 3.51
N ALA A 89 -19.75 -3.45 2.57
CA ALA A 89 -19.41 -2.88 1.27
C ALA A 89 -19.00 -1.42 1.43
N THR A 90 -17.88 -1.03 0.83
CA THR A 90 -17.42 0.36 0.77
C THR A 90 -18.46 1.22 0.05
N PRO A 91 -18.77 2.44 0.55
CA PRO A 91 -19.75 3.31 -0.07
C PRO A 91 -19.42 3.57 -1.57
N PRO A 92 -20.42 3.51 -2.47
CA PRO A 92 -20.17 3.63 -3.91
C PRO A 92 -19.43 4.89 -4.33
N GLU A 93 -19.66 6.01 -3.64
CA GLU A 93 -18.96 7.28 -3.85
C GLU A 93 -17.46 7.15 -3.57
N VAL A 94 -17.07 6.56 -2.43
CA VAL A 94 -15.69 6.34 -2.03
C VAL A 94 -15.01 5.37 -3.00
N THR A 95 -15.67 4.24 -3.31
CA THR A 95 -15.16 3.31 -4.32
C THR A 95 -14.96 3.99 -5.67
N SER A 96 -15.87 4.88 -6.09
CA SER A 96 -15.77 5.53 -7.40
C SER A 96 -14.61 6.52 -7.43
N GLU A 97 -14.45 7.33 -6.38
CA GLU A 97 -13.36 8.28 -6.23
C GLU A 97 -12.00 7.58 -6.22
N TRP A 98 -11.80 6.59 -5.35
CA TRP A 98 -10.53 5.89 -5.26
C TRP A 98 -10.22 5.12 -6.54
N LYS A 99 -11.22 4.50 -7.18
CA LYS A 99 -10.99 3.81 -8.45
C LYS A 99 -10.55 4.77 -9.56
N GLU A 100 -11.07 6.00 -9.57
CA GLU A 100 -10.60 7.04 -10.50
C GLU A 100 -9.14 7.41 -10.19
N GLN A 101 -8.82 7.70 -8.94
CA GLN A 101 -7.47 8.07 -8.48
C GLN A 101 -6.44 6.97 -8.76
N LEU A 102 -6.77 5.71 -8.44
CA LEU A 102 -5.95 4.53 -8.76
C LEU A 102 -5.80 4.30 -10.26
N GLY A 103 -6.77 4.74 -11.07
CA GLY A 103 -6.67 4.73 -12.52
C GLY A 103 -5.47 5.50 -13.03
N HIS A 104 -5.09 6.61 -12.37
CA HIS A 104 -3.92 7.39 -12.75
C HIS A 104 -2.60 6.64 -12.53
N PHE A 105 -2.47 5.85 -11.45
CA PHE A 105 -1.31 4.98 -11.23
C PHE A 105 -1.18 3.94 -12.33
N ARG A 106 -2.27 3.22 -12.62
CA ARG A 106 -2.30 2.23 -13.70
C ARG A 106 -1.93 2.86 -15.05
N ASP A 107 -2.50 4.02 -15.36
CA ASP A 107 -2.27 4.69 -16.63
C ASP A 107 -0.83 5.22 -16.75
N ALA A 108 -0.16 5.47 -15.62
CA ALA A 108 1.27 5.74 -15.52
C ALA A 108 2.15 4.47 -15.52
N GLY A 109 1.56 3.28 -15.74
CA GLY A 109 2.26 2.00 -15.78
C GLY A 109 2.65 1.44 -14.41
N LYS A 110 2.09 1.98 -13.33
CA LYS A 110 2.37 1.57 -11.95
C LYS A 110 1.45 0.43 -11.53
N LEU A 111 1.94 -0.47 -10.69
CA LEU A 111 1.15 -1.60 -10.21
C LEU A 111 0.17 -1.15 -9.12
N VAL A 112 -1.11 -1.49 -9.27
CA VAL A 112 -2.13 -1.21 -8.27
C VAL A 112 -2.50 -2.50 -7.54
N LEU A 113 -2.24 -2.54 -6.24
CA LEU A 113 -2.56 -3.64 -5.34
C LEU A 113 -3.78 -3.26 -4.51
N THR A 114 -4.81 -4.09 -4.45
CA THR A 114 -5.99 -3.84 -3.60
C THR A 114 -6.13 -4.91 -2.53
N VAL A 115 -6.44 -4.49 -1.30
CA VAL A 115 -6.75 -5.38 -0.17
C VAL A 115 -8.15 -5.11 0.31
N ASP A 116 -9.04 -6.10 0.27
CA ASP A 116 -10.42 -5.99 0.73
C ASP A 116 -10.68 -6.93 1.93
N TYR A 117 -11.55 -6.51 2.84
CA TYR A 117 -11.90 -7.25 4.07
C TYR A 117 -13.35 -7.73 4.03
N PRO A 118 -13.69 -8.81 3.29
CA PRO A 118 -15.07 -9.20 3.02
C PRO A 118 -15.74 -10.02 4.14
N PHE A 119 -15.01 -10.41 5.19
CA PHE A 119 -15.48 -11.33 6.23
C PHE A 119 -16.33 -10.61 7.27
N ASP A 120 -17.58 -11.06 7.45
CA ASP A 120 -18.48 -10.52 8.50
C ASP A 120 -18.03 -10.92 9.92
N ASP A 121 -17.25 -11.99 10.04
CA ASP A 121 -16.57 -12.43 11.26
C ASP A 121 -15.08 -12.70 10.94
N PRO A 122 -14.19 -11.72 11.17
CA PRO A 122 -12.77 -11.85 10.87
C PRO A 122 -12.00 -12.72 11.88
N GLU A 123 -12.56 -12.98 13.07
CA GLU A 123 -11.92 -13.87 14.06
C GLU A 123 -12.05 -15.33 13.64
N THR A 124 -13.21 -15.70 13.07
CA THR A 124 -13.46 -17.04 12.53
C THR A 124 -13.87 -17.01 11.05
N PRO A 125 -12.94 -16.65 10.15
CA PRO A 125 -13.26 -16.48 8.74
C PRO A 125 -13.81 -17.78 8.15
N SER A 126 -14.98 -17.70 7.52
CA SER A 126 -15.62 -18.82 6.84
C SER A 126 -16.07 -18.45 5.43
N PHE A 127 -15.88 -19.36 4.48
CA PHE A 127 -16.28 -19.14 3.09
C PHE A 127 -17.75 -19.52 2.88
N THR A 128 -18.67 -18.80 3.53
CA THR A 128 -20.10 -18.96 3.21
C THR A 128 -20.37 -18.55 1.75
N PRO A 129 -21.50 -18.95 1.15
CA PRO A 129 -21.86 -18.47 -0.19
C PRO A 129 -21.88 -16.94 -0.31
N GLN A 130 -22.25 -16.22 0.76
CA GLN A 130 -22.23 -14.75 0.75
C GLN A 130 -20.80 -14.21 0.73
N ILE A 131 -19.91 -14.75 1.59
CA ILE A 131 -18.50 -14.33 1.62
C ILE A 131 -17.81 -14.62 0.29
N ARG A 132 -18.05 -15.80 -0.31
CA ARG A 132 -17.52 -16.11 -1.65
C ARG A 132 -18.00 -15.12 -2.70
N SER A 133 -19.28 -14.76 -2.68
CA SER A 133 -19.81 -13.74 -3.61
C SER A 133 -19.15 -12.37 -3.44
N LYS A 134 -18.78 -11.98 -2.22
CA LYS A 134 -18.03 -10.73 -1.96
C LYS A 134 -16.61 -10.81 -2.51
N ILE A 135 -15.92 -11.93 -2.26
CA ILE A 135 -14.58 -12.21 -2.77
C ILE A 135 -14.59 -12.19 -4.31
N ASP A 136 -15.46 -12.98 -4.95
CA ASP A 136 -15.58 -13.05 -6.41
C ASP A 136 -15.83 -11.66 -7.03
N SER A 137 -16.67 -10.86 -6.38
CA SER A 137 -16.97 -9.48 -6.77
C SER A 137 -15.74 -8.59 -6.68
N ALA A 138 -15.01 -8.60 -5.56
CA ALA A 138 -13.80 -7.80 -5.39
C ALA A 138 -12.73 -8.14 -6.43
N TYR A 139 -12.42 -9.44 -6.58
CA TYR A 139 -11.44 -9.92 -7.56
C TYR A 139 -11.84 -9.56 -9.00
N SER A 140 -13.07 -9.86 -9.40
CA SER A 140 -13.54 -9.55 -10.76
C SER A 140 -13.51 -8.06 -11.05
N ARG A 141 -13.96 -7.23 -10.10
CA ARG A 141 -13.98 -5.77 -10.28
C ARG A 141 -12.57 -5.20 -10.34
N SER A 142 -11.66 -5.60 -9.46
CA SER A 142 -10.24 -5.18 -9.52
C SER A 142 -9.57 -5.63 -10.82
N GLN A 143 -9.75 -6.88 -11.24
CA GLN A 143 -9.16 -7.40 -12.47
C GLN A 143 -9.66 -6.65 -13.71
N THR A 144 -10.95 -6.26 -13.76
CA THR A 144 -11.46 -5.44 -14.87
C THR A 144 -10.83 -4.04 -14.95
N GLN A 145 -10.26 -3.55 -13.84
CA GLN A 145 -9.50 -2.30 -13.82
C GLN A 145 -8.01 -2.49 -14.12
N GLY A 146 -7.51 -3.73 -14.20
CA GLY A 146 -6.08 -4.02 -14.27
C GLY A 146 -5.37 -3.99 -12.92
N PHE A 147 -6.11 -4.13 -11.81
CA PHE A 147 -5.55 -4.16 -10.46
C PHE A 147 -5.35 -5.59 -9.98
N VAL A 148 -4.37 -5.81 -9.11
CA VAL A 148 -4.11 -7.09 -8.44
C VAL A 148 -4.78 -7.09 -7.08
N SER A 149 -5.72 -7.99 -6.84
CA SER A 149 -6.55 -8.02 -5.64
C SER A 149 -6.17 -9.13 -4.67
N TYR A 150 -6.34 -8.86 -3.39
CA TYR A 150 -6.27 -9.84 -2.33
C TYR A 150 -7.38 -9.59 -1.29
N CYS A 151 -8.24 -10.59 -1.06
CA CYS A 151 -9.17 -10.55 0.07
C CYS A 151 -8.54 -11.21 1.30
N ALA A 152 -8.61 -10.52 2.44
CA ALA A 152 -7.95 -10.96 3.68
C ALA A 152 -8.85 -10.79 4.91
N VAL A 153 -8.40 -11.33 6.04
CA VAL A 153 -8.80 -10.84 7.37
C VAL A 153 -7.94 -9.63 7.73
N ARG A 154 -8.52 -8.63 8.41
CA ARG A 154 -7.87 -7.35 8.71
C ARG A 154 -6.56 -7.46 9.48
N GLU A 155 -6.49 -8.40 10.41
CA GLU A 155 -5.30 -8.57 11.25
C GLU A 155 -4.05 -9.00 10.47
N LEU A 156 -4.22 -9.51 9.23
CA LEU A 156 -3.11 -9.97 8.37
C LEU A 156 -2.14 -10.98 9.03
N ILE A 157 -2.59 -11.68 10.07
CA ILE A 157 -1.82 -12.68 10.82
C ILE A 157 -1.79 -14.07 10.17
N SER A 158 -2.51 -14.26 9.07
CA SER A 158 -2.56 -15.53 8.35
C SER A 158 -2.76 -15.33 6.85
N ILE A 159 -2.25 -16.28 6.07
CA ILE A 159 -2.47 -16.32 4.62
C ILE A 159 -3.90 -16.82 4.37
N THR A 160 -4.70 -16.01 3.67
CA THR A 160 -6.05 -16.36 3.25
C THR A 160 -5.98 -16.94 1.83
N VAL A 161 -6.17 -18.25 1.70
CA VAL A 161 -6.31 -18.88 0.39
C VAL A 161 -7.79 -18.78 -0.02
N ASN A 162 -8.09 -17.81 -0.89
CA ASN A 162 -9.44 -17.54 -1.37
C ASN A 162 -9.87 -18.62 -2.39
N PRO A 163 -10.91 -19.44 -2.09
CA PRO A 163 -11.31 -20.51 -2.99
C PRO A 163 -11.74 -19.98 -4.36
N GLY A 164 -11.16 -20.50 -5.43
CA GLY A 164 -11.38 -20.04 -6.82
C GLY A 164 -10.50 -18.85 -7.24
N HIS A 165 -9.71 -18.29 -6.31
CA HIS A 165 -8.71 -17.25 -6.54
C HIS A 165 -7.39 -17.63 -5.88
N GLU A 166 -7.06 -18.92 -5.91
CA GLU A 166 -5.80 -19.42 -5.40
C GLU A 166 -4.64 -18.76 -6.15
N PRO A 167 -3.53 -18.41 -5.47
CA PRO A 167 -2.35 -17.97 -6.18
C PRO A 167 -1.89 -19.09 -7.11
N GLU A 168 -1.49 -18.71 -8.33
CA GLU A 168 -0.92 -19.66 -9.28
C GLU A 168 0.23 -20.42 -8.61
N PRO A 169 0.32 -21.75 -8.74
CA PRO A 169 1.43 -22.50 -8.21
C PRO A 169 2.70 -22.08 -8.95
N ASN A 170 3.45 -21.15 -8.35
CA ASN A 170 4.70 -20.65 -8.94
C ASN A 170 5.72 -21.80 -9.01
N MET A 171 5.96 -22.28 -10.23
CA MET A 171 7.12 -23.13 -10.51
C MET A 171 8.41 -22.31 -10.60
N GLU A 172 8.32 -20.98 -10.79
CA GLU A 172 9.45 -20.06 -10.90
C GLU A 172 9.20 -18.76 -10.10
N PRO A 173 10.25 -18.11 -9.53
CA PRO A 173 10.11 -16.83 -8.84
C PRO A 173 9.68 -15.69 -9.77
N ILE A 174 8.86 -14.76 -9.27
CA ILE A 174 8.59 -13.49 -9.95
C ILE A 174 9.86 -12.64 -9.90
N THR A 175 10.38 -12.27 -11.06
CA THR A 175 11.65 -11.50 -11.20
C THR A 175 11.46 -10.14 -11.88
N SER A 176 10.23 -9.82 -12.30
CA SER A 176 9.86 -8.55 -12.93
C SER A 176 8.37 -8.29 -12.76
N LEU A 177 7.95 -7.03 -12.65
CA LEU A 177 6.54 -6.62 -12.63
C LEU A 177 5.90 -6.50 -14.03
N ASP A 178 6.66 -6.78 -15.09
CA ASP A 178 6.22 -6.64 -16.50
C ASP A 178 5.08 -7.59 -16.94
N ARG A 179 4.50 -8.36 -16.01
CA ARG A 179 3.35 -9.23 -16.28
C ARG A 179 2.27 -9.01 -15.22
N PRO A 180 1.11 -8.46 -15.59
CA PRO A 180 -0.09 -8.56 -14.77
C PRO A 180 -0.63 -10.00 -14.73
#